data_AF-A0A1Y3PJL7-F1
#
_entry.id   AF-A0A1Y3PJL7-F1
#
_cell.length_a   1.000
_cell.length_b   1.000
_cell.length_c   1.000
_cell.angle_alpha   90.00
_cell.angle_beta   90.00
_cell.angle_gamma   90.00
#
_symmetry.space_group_name_H-M   'P 1'
#
loop_
_entity.id
_entity.type
_entity.pdbx_description
1 polymer ?
#
loop_
_entity_poly.entity_id
_entity_poly.type
_entity_poly.pdbx_seq_one_letter_code
_entity_poly.pdbx_strand_id
1 'polypeptide(L)'
;MNGEQRRRELGRFLRSRRLRMTPQSVGLPHADMNRRRTKGLRREEVAALAGISLPWYTSLEQGRAINVSDQVLDSLARVLRLSEDERKHLYTLAGRSRTAGDSYHGPPPVSDSLQYLLDQLSLCPAYVSDRRMNVTAWNRLAEAVFGSFGPADSRERNMFWRMFMLPSYRAMFINREDLARSLIGHFRSLYTRHIEDPWYTEC
;
A
#
# COMPACT_ATOMS: atom_id res chain seq x y z
N MET A 1 -13.81 0.40 1.46
CA MET A 1 -14.06 1.29 2.61
C MET A 1 -15.06 2.37 2.18
N ASN A 2 -16.08 2.68 3.00
CA ASN A 2 -17.02 3.79 2.70
C ASN A 2 -16.24 5.12 2.64
N GLY A 3 -16.48 5.94 1.60
CA GLY A 3 -15.74 7.18 1.36
C GLY A 3 -15.81 8.18 2.51
N GLU A 4 -16.91 8.19 3.27
CA GLU A 4 -17.04 9.01 4.48
C GLU A 4 -16.14 8.53 5.63
N GLN A 5 -16.06 7.21 5.83
CA GLN A 5 -15.20 6.63 6.85
C GLN A 5 -13.72 6.88 6.53
N ARG A 6 -13.33 6.78 5.25
CA ARG A 6 -11.97 7.09 4.80
C ARG A 6 -11.59 8.55 5.10
N ARG A 7 -12.49 9.50 4.86
CA ARG A 7 -12.27 10.93 5.18
C ARG A 7 -12.17 11.19 6.69
N ARG A 8 -12.98 10.52 7.51
CA ARG A 8 -12.86 10.61 8.98
C ARG A 8 -11.50 10.10 9.47
N GLU A 9 -11.02 8.98 8.92
CA GLU A 9 -9.71 8.44 9.25
C GLU A 9 -8.56 9.34 8.78
N LEU A 10 -8.67 9.96 7.59
CA LEU A 10 -7.74 10.99 7.13
C LEU A 10 -7.62 12.15 8.13
N GLY A 11 -8.76 12.68 8.58
CA GLY A 11 -8.78 13.78 9.55
C GLY A 11 -8.18 13.39 10.90
N ARG A 12 -8.49 12.18 11.40
CA ARG A 12 -7.89 11.61 12.63
C ARG A 12 -6.38 11.45 12.52
N PHE A 13 -5.92 10.93 11.39
CA PHE A 13 -4.50 10.75 11.10
C PHE A 13 -3.75 12.09 11.14
N LEU A 14 -4.24 13.09 10.39
CA LEU A 14 -3.62 14.43 10.36
C LEU A 14 -3.60 15.09 11.75
N ARG A 15 -4.70 14.98 12.50
CA ARG A 15 -4.78 15.50 13.87
C ARG A 15 -3.74 14.84 14.79
N SER A 16 -3.59 13.51 14.71
CA SER A 16 -2.61 12.76 15.49
C SER A 16 -1.18 13.22 15.21
N ARG A 17 -0.83 13.39 13.93
CA ARG A 17 0.50 13.87 13.51
C ARG A 17 0.76 15.30 13.95
N ARG A 18 -0.22 16.19 13.79
CA ARG A 18 -0.12 17.58 14.24
C ARG A 18 0.13 17.69 15.74
N LEU A 19 -0.58 16.90 16.55
CA LEU A 19 -0.44 16.93 18.01
C LEU A 19 0.88 16.34 18.52
N ARG A 20 1.55 15.50 17.72
CA ARG A 20 2.87 14.94 18.02
C ARG A 20 4.03 15.91 17.72
N MET A 21 3.83 16.87 16.83
CA MET A 21 4.87 17.82 16.45
C MET A 21 5.04 18.94 17.46
N THR A 22 6.28 19.41 17.63
CA THR A 22 6.59 20.58 18.45
C THR A 22 6.82 21.81 17.57
N PRO A 23 6.45 23.03 18.00
CA PRO A 23 6.74 24.27 17.25
C PRO A 23 8.21 24.41 16.84
N GLN A 24 9.12 24.01 17.73
CA GLN A 24 10.57 24.04 17.49
C GLN A 24 10.99 23.14 16.34
N SER A 25 10.36 21.96 16.21
CA SER A 25 10.66 21.03 15.12
C SER A 25 10.30 21.58 13.73
N VAL A 26 9.54 22.68 13.66
CA VAL A 26 9.22 23.38 12.40
C VAL A 26 9.75 24.82 12.37
N GLY A 27 10.67 25.18 13.28
CA GLY A 27 11.35 26.47 13.29
C GLY A 27 10.53 27.63 13.87
N LEU A 28 9.46 27.36 14.62
CA LEU A 28 8.65 28.41 15.26
C LEU A 28 9.25 28.85 16.62
N PRO A 29 9.20 30.16 16.96
CA PRO A 29 9.80 30.70 18.19
C PRO A 29 9.19 30.14 19.47
N HIS A 30 10.02 30.01 20.51
CA HIS A 30 9.63 29.44 21.81
C HIS A 30 8.75 30.38 22.67
N ALA A 31 8.72 31.68 22.34
CA ALA A 31 8.16 32.75 23.19
C ALA A 31 6.68 32.56 23.56
N ASP A 32 5.91 31.80 22.76
CA ASP A 32 4.49 31.56 23.02
C ASP A 32 4.19 30.31 23.88
N MET A 33 5.19 29.52 24.32
CA MET A 33 4.92 28.27 25.05
C MET A 33 4.20 28.50 26.39
N ASN A 34 4.45 29.62 27.08
CA ASN A 34 3.81 29.93 28.37
C ASN A 34 2.32 30.31 28.28
N ARG A 35 1.79 30.58 27.07
CA ARG A 35 0.36 30.93 26.85
C ARG A 35 -0.38 29.92 25.96
N ARG A 36 0.26 28.81 25.58
CA ARG A 36 -0.31 27.81 24.64
C ARG A 36 -1.09 26.73 25.37
N ARG A 37 -2.38 26.59 25.01
CA ARG A 37 -3.27 25.51 25.48
C ARG A 37 -3.06 24.16 24.78
N THR A 38 -2.39 24.12 23.63
CA THR A 38 -2.16 22.90 22.83
C THR A 38 -0.68 22.56 22.85
N LYS A 39 -0.34 21.30 23.19
CA LYS A 39 1.06 20.82 23.29
C LYS A 39 1.76 20.66 21.93
N GLY A 40 0.99 20.39 20.88
CA GLY A 40 1.51 20.28 19.51
C GLY A 40 1.24 21.51 18.65
N LEU A 41 1.45 21.38 17.33
CA LEU A 41 1.17 22.47 16.40
C LEU A 41 -0.32 22.84 16.39
N ARG A 42 -0.61 24.14 16.25
CA ARG A 42 -1.96 24.65 16.02
C ARG A 42 -2.37 24.45 14.56
N ARG A 43 -3.67 24.50 14.30
CA ARG A 43 -4.18 24.40 12.92
C ARG A 43 -3.68 25.55 12.06
N GLU A 44 -3.63 26.76 12.61
CA GLU A 44 -3.12 27.95 11.91
C GLU A 44 -1.66 27.78 11.49
N GLU A 45 -0.84 27.13 12.32
CA GLU A 45 0.58 26.91 12.06
C GLU A 45 0.79 25.90 10.93
N VAL A 46 0.08 24.77 10.97
CA VAL A 46 0.16 23.79 9.87
C VAL A 46 -0.36 24.38 8.57
N ALA A 47 -1.47 25.13 8.62
CA ALA A 47 -2.04 25.76 7.43
C ALA A 47 -1.06 26.76 6.80
N ALA A 48 -0.45 27.63 7.61
CA ALA A 48 0.55 28.60 7.16
C ALA A 48 1.79 27.91 6.57
N LEU A 49 2.36 26.93 7.27
CA LEU A 49 3.55 26.19 6.81
C LEU A 49 3.27 25.36 5.54
N ALA A 50 2.05 24.86 5.38
CA ALA A 50 1.65 24.08 4.22
C ALA A 50 1.21 24.95 3.02
N GLY A 51 1.06 26.27 3.20
CA GLY A 51 0.60 27.19 2.15
C GLY A 51 -0.88 27.06 1.81
N ILE A 52 -1.72 26.68 2.79
CA ILE A 52 -3.16 26.47 2.61
C ILE A 52 -3.96 27.31 3.60
N SER A 53 -5.25 27.55 3.33
CA SER A 53 -6.09 28.33 4.24
C SER A 53 -6.48 27.52 5.49
N LEU A 54 -6.53 28.21 6.64
CA LEU A 54 -6.95 27.61 7.91
C LEU A 54 -8.35 26.96 7.86
N PRO A 55 -9.38 27.60 7.27
CA PRO A 55 -10.70 26.98 7.15
C PRO A 55 -10.68 25.68 6.32
N TRP A 56 -9.82 25.63 5.31
CA TRP A 56 -9.66 24.45 4.47
C TRP A 56 -8.97 23.31 5.24
N TYR A 57 -7.88 23.59 5.95
CA TYR A 57 -7.22 22.58 6.80
C TYR A 57 -8.14 22.08 7.93
N THR A 58 -8.96 22.97 8.50
CA THR A 58 -9.96 22.60 9.51
C THR A 58 -11.02 21.66 8.93
N SER A 59 -11.48 21.92 7.71
CA SER A 59 -12.43 21.07 7.00
C SER A 59 -11.84 19.69 6.71
N LEU A 60 -10.55 19.63 6.38
CA LEU A 60 -9.80 18.39 6.17
C LEU A 60 -9.74 17.54 7.44
N GLU A 61 -9.35 18.14 8.58
CA GLU A 61 -9.32 17.44 9.88
C GLU A 61 -10.71 16.96 10.34
N GLN A 62 -11.77 17.64 9.93
CA GLN A 62 -13.16 17.26 10.23
C GLN A 62 -13.69 16.14 9.32
N GLY A 63 -12.94 15.73 8.30
CA GLY A 63 -13.38 14.70 7.34
C GLY A 63 -14.48 15.15 6.39
N ARG A 64 -14.63 16.46 6.17
CA ARG A 64 -15.59 16.99 5.19
C ARG A 64 -15.21 16.55 3.77
N ALA A 65 -16.21 16.46 2.89
CA ALA A 65 -16.00 16.11 1.49
C ALA A 65 -15.34 17.28 0.75
N ILE A 66 -14.00 17.33 0.79
CA ILE A 66 -13.18 18.29 0.05
C ILE A 66 -12.21 17.53 -0.85
N ASN A 67 -11.94 18.08 -2.02
CA ASN A 67 -10.97 17.50 -2.94
C ASN A 67 -9.56 17.95 -2.52
N VAL A 68 -8.65 16.99 -2.34
CA VAL A 68 -7.26 17.26 -1.94
C VAL A 68 -6.35 16.91 -3.10
N SER A 69 -5.48 17.83 -3.51
CA SER A 69 -4.49 17.59 -4.57
C SER A 69 -3.22 16.97 -4.02
N ASP A 70 -2.44 16.32 -4.89
CA ASP A 70 -1.16 15.71 -4.52
C ASP A 70 -0.17 16.74 -3.98
N GLN A 71 -0.15 17.95 -4.56
CA GLN A 71 0.67 19.07 -4.07
C GLN A 71 0.35 19.42 -2.61
N VAL A 72 -0.92 19.38 -2.21
CA VAL A 72 -1.32 19.65 -0.83
C VAL A 72 -0.92 18.49 0.09
N LEU A 73 -1.07 17.24 -0.36
CA LEU A 73 -0.59 16.06 0.40
C LEU A 73 0.92 16.09 0.59
N ASP A 74 1.67 16.47 -0.44
CA ASP A 74 3.12 16.68 -0.41
C ASP A 74 3.52 17.73 0.63
N SER A 75 2.82 18.87 0.60
CA SER A 75 3.07 19.95 1.54
C SER A 75 2.79 19.53 2.98
N LEU A 76 1.67 18.84 3.22
CA LEU A 76 1.32 18.31 4.53
C LEU A 76 2.32 17.24 5.00
N ALA A 77 2.76 16.34 4.12
CA ALA A 77 3.75 15.32 4.47
C ALA A 77 5.08 15.94 4.89
N ARG A 78 5.52 16.99 4.18
CA ARG A 78 6.75 17.73 4.50
C ARG A 78 6.65 18.48 5.82
N VAL A 79 5.57 19.25 6.00
CA VAL A 79 5.34 20.06 7.21
C VAL A 79 5.20 19.16 8.43
N LEU A 80 4.48 18.05 8.29
CA LEU A 80 4.25 17.09 9.37
C LEU A 80 5.41 16.11 9.57
N ARG A 81 6.50 16.24 8.78
CA ARG A 81 7.68 15.37 8.78
C ARG A 81 7.32 13.87 8.80
N LEU A 82 6.39 13.49 7.94
CA LEU A 82 5.92 12.11 7.86
C LEU A 82 7.02 11.19 7.34
N SER A 83 7.11 9.97 7.90
CA SER A 83 7.95 8.91 7.33
C SER A 83 7.42 8.46 5.96
N GLU A 84 8.20 7.67 5.22
CA GLU A 84 7.79 7.14 3.92
C GLU A 84 6.49 6.30 4.01
N ASP A 85 6.38 5.47 5.05
CA ASP A 85 5.17 4.65 5.29
C ASP A 85 3.96 5.50 5.66
N GLU A 86 4.17 6.54 6.48
CA GLU A 86 3.12 7.49 6.86
C GLU A 86 2.65 8.31 5.67
N ARG A 87 3.56 8.65 4.75
CA ARG A 87 3.24 9.30 3.48
C ARG A 87 2.42 8.37 2.59
N LYS A 88 2.80 7.11 2.42
CA LYS A 88 1.97 6.13 1.67
C LYS A 88 0.55 6.03 2.27
N HIS A 89 0.46 5.92 3.60
CA HIS A 89 -0.81 5.87 4.30
C HIS A 89 -1.66 7.14 4.10
N LEU A 90 -1.05 8.32 4.13
CA LEU A 90 -1.72 9.60 3.86
C LEU A 90 -2.39 9.59 2.47
N TYR A 91 -1.68 9.16 1.43
CA TYR A 91 -2.21 9.11 0.06
C TYR A 91 -3.33 8.06 -0.07
N THR A 92 -3.20 6.90 0.58
CA THR A 92 -4.29 5.91 0.65
C THR A 92 -5.56 6.48 1.29
N LEU A 93 -5.42 7.17 2.43
CA LEU A 93 -6.55 7.81 3.12
C LEU A 93 -7.15 8.99 2.32
N ALA A 94 -6.34 9.70 1.55
CA ALA A 94 -6.82 10.73 0.64
C ALA A 94 -7.53 10.18 -0.60
N GLY A 95 -7.46 8.86 -0.85
CA GLY A 95 -7.93 8.27 -2.10
C GLY A 95 -7.11 8.71 -3.32
N ARG A 96 -5.86 9.11 -3.07
CA ARG A 96 -4.90 9.63 -4.05
C ARG A 96 -3.68 8.75 -4.19
N SER A 97 -3.68 7.58 -3.53
CA SER A 97 -2.68 6.56 -3.80
C SER A 97 -2.58 6.39 -5.30
N ARG A 98 -1.36 6.51 -5.85
CA ARG A 98 -1.01 6.21 -7.25
C ARG A 98 -1.16 4.73 -7.57
N THR A 99 -2.21 4.12 -7.04
CA THR A 99 -2.75 2.80 -7.35
C THR A 99 -4.12 2.94 -8.02
N ALA A 100 -4.66 4.16 -8.12
CA ALA A 100 -5.84 4.50 -8.90
C ALA A 100 -5.39 4.84 -10.33
N GLY A 101 -5.37 3.84 -11.22
CA GLY A 101 -5.27 4.06 -12.66
C GLY A 101 -4.01 3.60 -13.38
N ASP A 102 -3.06 2.92 -12.74
CA ASP A 102 -2.15 2.08 -13.52
C ASP A 102 -2.96 0.86 -13.97
N SER A 103 -3.47 0.91 -15.20
CA SER A 103 -3.80 -0.31 -15.95
C SER A 103 -2.67 -1.29 -15.69
N TYR A 104 -2.97 -2.42 -15.06
CA TYR A 104 -1.95 -3.42 -14.81
C TYR A 104 -1.42 -3.89 -16.16
N HIS A 105 -0.24 -3.41 -16.56
CA HIS A 105 0.41 -3.78 -17.80
C HIS A 105 1.18 -5.11 -17.69
N GLY A 106 0.91 -5.88 -16.63
CA GLY A 106 1.78 -6.98 -16.23
C GLY A 106 2.86 -6.51 -15.25
N PRO A 107 3.61 -7.46 -14.67
CA PRO A 107 4.81 -7.15 -13.92
C PRO A 107 5.88 -6.63 -14.90
N PRO A 108 6.74 -5.68 -14.49
CA PRO A 108 7.91 -5.35 -15.30
C PRO A 108 8.76 -6.60 -15.54
N PRO A 109 9.53 -6.66 -16.64
CA PRO A 109 10.46 -7.75 -16.88
C PRO A 109 11.33 -7.98 -15.64
N VAL A 110 11.50 -9.24 -15.25
CA VAL A 110 12.33 -9.61 -14.11
C VAL A 110 13.76 -9.20 -14.42
N SER A 111 14.34 -8.32 -13.59
CA SER A 111 15.73 -7.89 -13.77
C SER A 111 16.69 -9.07 -13.64
N ASP A 112 17.75 -9.08 -14.44
CA ASP A 112 18.79 -10.12 -14.38
C ASP A 112 19.35 -10.33 -12.97
N SER A 113 19.50 -9.24 -12.19
CA SER A 113 19.96 -9.32 -10.79
C SER A 113 19.00 -10.09 -9.88
N LEU A 114 17.69 -9.98 -10.11
CA LEU A 114 16.68 -10.72 -9.33
C LEU A 114 16.66 -12.19 -9.73
N GLN A 115 16.76 -12.49 -11.04
CA GLN A 115 16.87 -13.88 -11.50
C GLN A 115 18.16 -14.52 -10.96
N TYR A 116 19.28 -13.80 -10.98
CA TYR A 116 20.54 -14.26 -10.40
C TYR A 116 20.38 -14.61 -8.91
N LEU A 117 19.74 -13.75 -8.11
CA LEU A 117 19.48 -14.04 -6.70
C LEU A 117 18.60 -15.29 -6.50
N LEU A 118 17.57 -15.48 -7.33
CA LEU A 118 16.75 -16.69 -7.31
C LEU A 118 17.57 -17.93 -7.62
N ASP A 119 18.46 -17.87 -8.61
CA ASP A 119 19.31 -18.99 -9.01
C ASP A 119 20.37 -19.33 -7.96
N GLN A 120 20.78 -18.36 -7.12
CA GLN A 120 21.66 -18.61 -5.96
C GLN A 120 20.96 -19.40 -4.83
N LEU A 121 19.62 -19.41 -4.78
CA LEU A 121 18.84 -20.20 -3.82
C LEU A 121 18.80 -21.68 -4.23
N SER A 122 19.97 -22.31 -4.33
CA SER A 122 20.17 -23.66 -4.88
C SER A 122 19.67 -24.81 -4.00
N LEU A 123 19.28 -24.53 -2.75
CA LEU A 123 18.80 -25.53 -1.78
C LEU A 123 17.31 -25.41 -1.46
N CYS A 124 16.60 -24.43 -2.01
CA CYS A 124 15.17 -24.28 -1.78
C CYS A 124 14.41 -23.87 -3.05
N PRO A 125 13.22 -24.45 -3.30
CA PRO A 125 12.32 -23.96 -4.34
C PRO A 125 11.94 -22.50 -4.08
N ALA A 126 12.17 -21.60 -5.05
CA ALA A 126 11.88 -20.19 -4.91
C ALA A 126 11.29 -19.60 -6.20
N TYR A 127 10.33 -18.70 -6.03
CA TYR A 127 9.70 -17.95 -7.13
C TYR A 127 9.29 -16.56 -6.69
N VAL A 128 9.07 -15.69 -7.67
CA VAL A 128 8.52 -14.34 -7.51
C VAL A 128 7.12 -14.33 -8.09
N SER A 129 6.18 -13.68 -7.41
CA SER A 129 4.83 -13.47 -7.89
C SER A 129 4.48 -11.98 -7.96
N ASP A 130 3.64 -11.64 -8.93
CA ASP A 130 3.07 -10.30 -9.04
C ASP A 130 1.92 -10.06 -8.04
N ARG A 131 1.35 -8.85 -8.08
CA ARG A 131 0.22 -8.47 -7.21
C ARG A 131 -1.08 -9.23 -7.51
N ARG A 132 -1.22 -9.82 -8.70
CA ARG A 132 -2.33 -10.69 -9.12
C ARG A 132 -2.06 -12.18 -8.83
N MET A 133 -0.98 -12.49 -8.10
CA MET A 133 -0.56 -13.84 -7.74
C MET A 133 -0.11 -14.71 -8.93
N ASN A 134 0.29 -14.09 -10.06
CA ASN A 134 0.94 -14.81 -11.15
C ASN A 134 2.43 -14.93 -10.86
N VAL A 135 2.99 -16.12 -11.08
CA VAL A 135 4.43 -16.36 -10.98
C VAL A 135 5.15 -15.75 -12.19
N THR A 136 6.16 -14.93 -11.92
CA THR A 136 6.86 -14.12 -12.94
C THR A 136 8.30 -14.55 -13.16
N ALA A 137 8.95 -15.10 -12.14
CA ALA A 137 10.26 -15.73 -12.19
C ALA A 137 10.36 -16.85 -11.15
N TRP A 138 11.27 -17.79 -11.39
CA TRP A 138 11.49 -18.94 -10.53
C TRP A 138 12.89 -19.49 -10.73
N ASN A 139 13.37 -20.23 -9.73
CA ASN A 139 14.58 -21.03 -9.88
C ASN A 139 14.26 -22.44 -10.38
N ARG A 140 15.27 -23.18 -10.82
CA ARG A 140 15.11 -24.55 -11.34
C ARG A 140 14.40 -25.50 -10.36
N LEU A 141 14.63 -25.33 -9.05
CA LEU A 141 14.00 -26.17 -8.04
C LEU A 141 12.50 -25.92 -7.90
N ALA A 142 12.04 -24.67 -8.09
CA ALA A 142 10.62 -24.35 -8.09
C ALA A 142 9.87 -25.06 -9.21
N GLU A 143 10.43 -25.14 -10.41
CA GLU A 143 9.82 -25.90 -11.50
C GLU A 143 9.82 -27.41 -11.22
N ALA A 144 10.88 -27.95 -10.63
CA ALA A 144 10.95 -29.36 -10.27
C ALA A 144 9.94 -29.75 -9.19
N VAL A 145 9.69 -28.88 -8.21
CA VAL A 145 8.79 -29.16 -7.08
C VAL A 145 7.35 -28.80 -7.40
N PHE A 146 7.12 -27.62 -7.96
CA PHE A 146 5.77 -27.11 -8.19
C PHE A 146 5.25 -27.46 -9.58
N GLY A 147 6.06 -28.05 -10.46
CA GLY A 147 5.73 -28.27 -11.87
C GLY A 147 5.93 -27.02 -12.71
N SER A 148 5.90 -27.18 -14.04
CA SER A 148 6.09 -26.05 -14.96
C SER A 148 5.03 -24.97 -14.76
N PHE A 149 5.46 -23.71 -14.89
CA PHE A 149 4.60 -22.54 -14.80
C PHE A 149 4.06 -22.11 -16.17
N GLY A 150 4.49 -22.74 -17.26
CA GLY A 150 4.00 -22.46 -18.61
C GLY A 150 4.39 -21.08 -19.16
N PRO A 151 3.88 -20.70 -20.34
CA PRO A 151 4.16 -19.41 -20.97
C PRO A 151 3.59 -18.23 -20.16
N ALA A 152 4.07 -17.01 -20.45
CA ALA A 152 3.77 -15.78 -19.69
C ALA A 152 2.27 -15.50 -19.49
N ASP A 153 1.46 -15.80 -20.50
CA ASP A 153 0.02 -15.54 -20.48
C ASP A 153 -0.81 -16.74 -19.99
N SER A 154 -0.15 -17.81 -19.54
CA SER A 154 -0.85 -19.00 -19.06
C SER A 154 -1.50 -18.75 -17.71
N ARG A 155 -2.78 -19.17 -17.56
CA ARG A 155 -3.46 -19.24 -16.26
C ARG A 155 -2.75 -20.15 -15.27
N GLU A 156 -1.91 -21.08 -15.76
CA GLU A 156 -1.10 -21.96 -14.93
C GLU A 156 -0.03 -21.22 -14.12
N ARG A 157 0.28 -19.96 -14.45
CA ARG A 157 1.13 -19.10 -13.61
C ARG A 157 0.42 -18.60 -12.38
N ASN A 158 -0.90 -18.60 -12.35
CA ASN A 158 -1.66 -18.05 -11.25
C ASN A 158 -1.75 -19.04 -10.09
N MET A 159 -1.22 -18.66 -8.93
CA MET A 159 -1.17 -19.54 -7.74
C MET A 159 -2.55 -19.87 -7.19
N PHE A 160 -3.52 -18.97 -7.34
CA PHE A 160 -4.92 -19.26 -7.00
C PHE A 160 -5.48 -20.31 -7.94
N TRP A 161 -5.33 -20.11 -9.25
CA TRP A 161 -5.80 -21.06 -10.23
C TRP A 161 -5.20 -22.45 -9.99
N ARG A 162 -3.88 -22.56 -9.76
CA ARG A 162 -3.23 -23.85 -9.45
C ARG A 162 -3.77 -24.48 -8.17
N MET A 163 -3.94 -23.71 -7.10
CA MET A 163 -4.48 -24.23 -5.84
C MET A 163 -5.89 -24.79 -5.99
N PHE A 164 -6.76 -24.20 -6.80
CA PHE A 164 -8.16 -24.62 -6.87
C PHE A 164 -8.47 -25.54 -8.06
N MET A 165 -7.75 -25.37 -9.18
CA MET A 165 -8.06 -26.01 -10.46
C MET A 165 -7.07 -27.11 -10.86
N LEU A 166 -5.87 -27.19 -10.26
CA LEU A 166 -4.85 -28.18 -10.60
C LEU A 166 -4.72 -29.25 -9.49
N PRO A 167 -5.34 -30.44 -9.64
CA PRO A 167 -5.34 -31.48 -8.60
C PRO A 167 -3.93 -31.96 -8.23
N SER A 168 -3.01 -32.02 -9.20
CA SER A 168 -1.62 -32.42 -8.97
C SER A 168 -0.88 -31.43 -8.05
N TYR A 169 -1.13 -30.12 -8.20
CA TYR A 169 -0.57 -29.11 -7.32
C TYR A 169 -1.14 -29.20 -5.90
N ARG A 170 -2.46 -29.40 -5.78
CA ARG A 170 -3.11 -29.62 -4.48
C ARG A 170 -2.57 -30.84 -3.75
N ALA A 171 -2.26 -31.91 -4.48
CA ALA A 171 -1.78 -33.17 -3.93
C ALA A 171 -0.37 -33.06 -3.32
N MET A 172 0.42 -32.04 -3.69
CA MET A 172 1.75 -31.79 -3.12
C MET A 172 1.70 -31.38 -1.64
N PHE A 173 0.55 -30.88 -1.17
CA PHE A 173 0.41 -30.35 0.18
C PHE A 173 -0.37 -31.32 1.07
N ILE A 174 0.20 -31.62 2.24
CA ILE A 174 -0.47 -32.42 3.27
C ILE A 174 -1.62 -31.58 3.88
N ASN A 175 -1.31 -30.34 4.30
CA ASN A 175 -2.27 -29.41 4.93
C ASN A 175 -2.93 -28.48 3.89
N ARG A 176 -3.62 -29.07 2.93
CA ARG A 176 -4.23 -28.37 1.77
C ARG A 176 -5.16 -27.23 2.20
N GLU A 177 -5.96 -27.48 3.24
CA GLU A 177 -6.96 -26.53 3.74
C GLU A 177 -6.31 -25.29 4.38
N ASP A 178 -5.20 -25.48 5.09
CA ASP A 178 -4.47 -24.37 5.71
C ASP A 178 -3.79 -23.50 4.65
N LEU A 179 -3.23 -24.12 3.62
CA LEU A 179 -2.65 -23.40 2.50
C LEU A 179 -3.72 -22.64 1.72
N ALA A 180 -4.89 -23.25 1.45
CA ALA A 180 -6.00 -22.58 0.81
C ALA A 180 -6.49 -21.38 1.63
N ARG A 181 -6.64 -21.54 2.95
CA ARG A 181 -7.03 -20.44 3.86
C ARG A 181 -6.00 -19.30 3.85
N SER A 182 -4.71 -19.63 3.83
CA SER A 182 -3.62 -18.66 3.81
C SER A 182 -3.60 -17.88 2.49
N LEU A 183 -3.77 -18.57 1.36
CA LEU A 183 -3.88 -17.95 0.04
C LEU A 183 -5.10 -17.03 -0.03
N ILE A 184 -6.27 -17.46 0.45
CA ILE A 184 -7.49 -16.63 0.56
C ILE A 184 -7.25 -15.38 1.42
N GLY A 185 -6.58 -15.53 2.56
CA GLY A 185 -6.20 -14.39 3.40
C GLY A 185 -5.31 -13.40 2.67
N HIS A 186 -4.28 -13.89 1.97
CA HIS A 186 -3.36 -13.06 1.20
C HIS A 186 -4.09 -12.34 0.04
N PHE A 187 -4.91 -13.04 -0.71
CA PHE A 187 -5.71 -12.46 -1.79
C PHE A 187 -6.66 -11.38 -1.29
N ARG A 188 -7.36 -11.60 -0.17
CA ARG A 188 -8.23 -10.57 0.43
C ARG A 188 -7.45 -9.32 0.81
N SER A 189 -6.21 -9.48 1.28
CA SER A 189 -5.32 -8.35 1.60
C SER A 189 -4.93 -7.58 0.33
N LEU A 190 -4.55 -8.30 -0.74
CA LEU A 190 -4.20 -7.70 -2.04
C LEU A 190 -5.41 -7.02 -2.69
N TYR A 191 -6.57 -7.67 -2.70
CA TYR A 191 -7.84 -7.12 -3.16
C TYR A 191 -8.19 -5.82 -2.45
N THR A 192 -8.04 -5.75 -1.13
CA THR A 192 -8.34 -4.53 -0.36
C THR A 192 -7.42 -3.37 -0.75
N ARG A 193 -6.17 -3.66 -1.11
CA ARG A 193 -5.17 -2.66 -1.54
C ARG A 193 -5.33 -2.24 -3.00
N HIS A 194 -5.94 -3.09 -3.84
CA HIS A 194 -6.06 -2.92 -5.29
C HIS A 194 -7.50 -3.06 -5.78
N ILE A 195 -8.47 -2.63 -4.97
CA ILE A 195 -9.93 -2.81 -5.24
C ILE A 195 -10.40 -2.13 -6.53
N GLU A 196 -9.61 -1.17 -7.04
CA GLU A 196 -9.88 -0.43 -8.27
C GLU A 196 -9.29 -1.11 -9.52
N ASP A 197 -8.56 -2.24 -9.38
CA ASP A 197 -8.11 -3.04 -10.51
C ASP A 197 -9.23 -3.98 -10.99
N PRO A 198 -9.73 -3.80 -12.23
CA PRO A 198 -10.85 -4.60 -12.77
C PRO A 198 -10.61 -6.11 -12.77
N TRP A 199 -9.35 -6.56 -12.80
CA TRP A 199 -9.04 -7.99 -12.78
C TRP A 199 -9.59 -8.71 -11.55
N TYR A 200 -9.69 -8.05 -10.39
CA TYR A 200 -10.27 -8.68 -9.21
C TYR A 200 -11.81 -8.78 -9.26
N THR A 201 -12.47 -8.01 -10.11
CA THR A 201 -13.92 -7.99 -10.26
C THR A 201 -14.42 -8.80 -11.47
N GLU A 202 -13.53 -9.10 -12.41
CA GLU A 202 -13.82 -9.84 -13.65
C GLU A 202 -13.49 -11.34 -13.59
N CYS A 203 -12.86 -11.82 -12.50
CA CYS A 203 -12.51 -13.24 -12.32
C CYS A 203 -13.66 -14.09 -11.76
#